data_AF-A0A7J8MFQ1-F1
#
_entry.id   AF-A0A7J8MFQ1-F1
#
_cell.length_a   1.000
_cell.length_b   1.000
_cell.length_c   1.000
_cell.angle_alpha   90.00
_cell.angle_beta   90.00
_cell.angle_gamma   90.00
#
_symmetry.space_group_name_H-M   'P 1'
#
loop_
_entity.id
_entity.type
_entity.pdbx_description
1 polymer ?
#
loop_
_entity_poly.entity_id
_entity_poly.type
_entity_poly.pdbx_seq_one_letter_code
_entity_poly.pdbx_strand_id
1 'polypeptide(L)'
;MLLWNYDQVMDLIQRYDCVKVCLSGHNHQGGYSVDSRGVHHRVLNAALECPPGTNAFGYIDVYDNMLSLVGTDRVKSTGFCFDFETNIYKTSIH
;
A
#
# COMPACT_ATOMS: atom_id res chain seq x y z
N MET A 1 11.68 -1.92 -1.79
CA MET A 1 12.95 -1.16 -1.66
C MET A 1 13.27 -1.10 -0.18
N LEU A 2 14.52 -1.34 0.20
CA LEU A 2 14.97 -1.15 1.59
C LEU A 2 15.50 0.28 1.75
N LEU A 3 14.95 1.01 2.71
CA LEU A 3 15.42 2.33 3.10
C LEU A 3 16.69 2.18 3.94
N TRP A 4 17.57 3.19 3.91
CA TRP A 4 18.79 3.23 4.74
C TRP A 4 18.50 3.13 6.25
N ASN A 5 17.32 3.60 6.66
CA ASN A 5 16.80 3.53 8.02
C ASN A 5 15.49 2.70 8.11
N TYR A 6 15.42 1.61 7.32
CA TYR A 6 14.25 0.74 7.20
C TYR A 6 13.58 0.39 8.53
N ASP A 7 14.35 -0.05 9.52
CA ASP A 7 13.81 -0.48 10.82
C ASP A 7 13.05 0.65 11.53
N GLN A 8 13.60 1.87 11.54
CA GLN A 8 12.95 3.03 12.19
C GLN A 8 11.64 3.43 11.50
N VAL A 9 11.59 3.30 10.17
CA VAL A 9 10.38 3.61 9.39
C VAL A 9 9.32 2.54 9.62
N MET A 10 9.71 1.26 9.64
CA MET A 10 8.79 0.16 9.93
C MET A 10 8.25 0.23 11.36
N ASP A 11 9.10 0.56 12.35
CA ASP A 11 8.68 0.81 13.73
C ASP A 11 7.62 1.92 13.83
N LEU A 12 7.75 2.98 13.01
CA LEU A 12 6.78 4.07 12.98
C LEU A 12 5.46 3.65 12.30
N ILE A 13 5.54 2.98 11.15
CA ILE A 13 4.38 2.49 10.39
C ILE A 13 3.57 1.52 11.24
N GLN A 14 4.24 0.57 11.88
CA GLN A 14 3.61 -0.47 12.69
C GLN A 14 3.12 0.02 14.06
N ARG A 15 3.50 1.22 14.49
CA ARG A 15 3.05 1.81 15.75
C ARG A 15 1.58 2.21 15.74
N TYR A 16 1.01 2.52 14.57
CA TYR A 16 -0.33 3.09 14.45
C TYR A 16 -1.26 2.20 13.62
N ASP A 17 -2.40 1.83 14.19
CA ASP A 17 -3.38 0.95 13.54
C ASP A 17 -4.14 1.61 12.37
N CYS A 18 -4.01 2.93 12.22
CA CYS A 18 -4.65 3.68 11.14
C CYS A 18 -3.88 3.63 9.81
N VAL A 19 -2.61 3.20 9.82
CA VAL A 19 -1.84 3.03 8.58
C VAL A 19 -2.29 1.73 7.92
N LYS A 20 -2.81 1.83 6.69
CA LYS A 20 -3.33 0.66 5.96
C LYS A 20 -2.54 0.33 4.70
N VAL A 21 -2.05 1.34 3.98
CA VAL A 21 -1.29 1.16 2.75
C VAL A 21 -0.13 2.16 2.71
N CYS A 22 1.07 1.68 2.40
CA CYS A 22 2.25 2.48 2.08
C CYS A 22 2.54 2.39 0.57
N LEU A 23 2.50 3.54 -0.12
CA LEU A 23 2.79 3.65 -1.55
C LEU A 23 4.21 4.21 -1.76
N SER A 24 4.98 3.62 -2.67
CA SER A 24 6.34 4.07 -2.98
C SER A 24 6.72 3.84 -4.44
N GLY A 25 7.85 4.41 -4.86
CA GLY A 25 8.47 4.20 -6.17
C GLY A 25 9.91 3.67 -6.05
N HIS A 26 10.81 4.18 -6.90
CA HIS A 26 12.25 3.89 -6.94
C HIS A 26 12.66 2.48 -7.39
N ASN A 27 11.98 1.41 -6.94
CA ASN A 27 12.14 0.10 -7.60
C ASN A 27 11.25 0.06 -8.85
N HIS A 28 11.85 0.22 -10.03
CA HIS A 28 11.10 0.43 -11.27
C HIS A 28 10.24 -0.77 -11.70
N GLN A 29 10.61 -2.00 -11.30
CA GLN A 29 9.77 -3.19 -11.52
C GLN A 29 8.52 -3.25 -10.63
N GLY A 30 8.41 -2.35 -9.64
CA GLY A 30 7.32 -2.35 -8.68
C GLY A 30 7.45 -3.48 -7.64
N GLY A 31 6.38 -3.73 -6.91
CA GLY A 31 6.35 -4.73 -5.84
C GLY A 31 5.08 -4.67 -5.02
N TYR A 32 4.81 -5.75 -4.29
CA TYR A 32 3.68 -5.81 -3.36
C TYR A 32 3.96 -6.81 -2.25
N SER A 33 3.72 -6.42 -1.01
CA SER A 33 3.77 -7.29 0.17
C SER A 33 2.81 -6.78 1.24
N VAL A 34 2.44 -7.64 2.17
CA VAL A 34 1.69 -7.28 3.38
C VAL A 34 2.58 -7.59 4.57
N ASP A 35 2.72 -6.65 5.51
CA ASP A 35 3.54 -6.87 6.70
C ASP A 35 2.78 -7.63 7.80
N SER A 36 3.48 -7.94 8.90
CA SER A 36 2.92 -8.67 10.03
C SER A 36 1.79 -7.95 10.77
N ARG A 37 1.59 -6.65 10.51
CA ARG A 37 0.50 -5.83 11.07
C ARG A 37 -0.64 -5.64 10.07
N GLY A 38 -0.60 -6.30 8.92
CA GLY A 38 -1.62 -6.19 7.87
C GLY A 38 -1.50 -4.92 7.03
N VAL A 39 -0.40 -4.16 7.13
CA VAL A 39 -0.20 -2.98 6.29
C VAL A 39 0.25 -3.42 4.89
N HIS A 40 -0.43 -2.95 3.86
CA HIS A 40 -0.05 -3.21 2.48
C HIS A 40 1.09 -2.29 2.06
N HIS A 41 2.15 -2.85 1.50
CA HIS A 41 3.28 -2.11 0.94
C HIS A 41 3.28 -2.28 -0.58
N ARG A 42 3.02 -1.20 -1.32
CA ARG A 42 2.91 -1.20 -2.77
C ARG A 42 4.00 -0.31 -3.37
N VAL A 43 4.83 -0.90 -4.22
CA VAL A 43 5.78 -0.15 -5.05
C VAL A 43 5.22 -0.05 -6.47
N LEU A 44 5.07 1.16 -6.97
CA LEU A 44 4.54 1.45 -8.30
C LEU A 44 5.65 1.37 -9.35
N ASN A 45 5.30 0.82 -10.52
CA ASN A 45 6.18 0.75 -11.67
C ASN A 45 6.57 2.15 -12.16
N ALA A 46 7.82 2.32 -12.58
CA ALA A 46 8.28 3.60 -13.13
C ALA A 46 7.76 3.80 -14.55
N ALA A 47 7.21 4.98 -14.84
CA ALA A 47 6.81 5.38 -16.19
C ALA A 47 7.98 5.45 -17.17
N LEU A 48 9.19 5.73 -16.68
CA LEU A 48 10.40 5.78 -17.50
C LEU A 48 10.73 4.44 -18.19
N GLU A 49 10.31 3.31 -17.61
CA GLU A 49 10.57 1.97 -18.15
C GLU A 49 9.40 1.42 -18.98
N CYS A 50 8.46 2.27 -19.37
CA CYS A 50 7.39 1.89 -20.28
C CYS A 50 7.95 1.64 -21.70
N PRO A 51 7.69 0.46 -22.30
CA PRO A 51 7.83 0.31 -23.75
C PRO A 51 7.07 1.40 -24.51
N PRO A 52 7.52 1.78 -25.72
CA PRO A 52 6.80 2.74 -26.56
C PRO A 52 5.32 2.36 -26.71
N GLY A 53 4.42 3.33 -26.51
CA GLY A 53 2.97 3.13 -26.61
C GLY A 53 2.31 2.53 -25.36
N THR A 54 3.05 2.34 -24.26
CA THR A 54 2.49 1.88 -22.97
C THR A 54 2.71 2.90 -21.85
N ASN A 55 2.04 2.71 -20.72
CA ASN A 55 2.04 3.64 -19.60
C ASN A 55 2.32 2.96 -18.25
N ALA A 56 2.44 3.78 -17.21
CA ALA A 56 2.48 3.34 -15.81
C ALA A 56 1.86 4.42 -14.92
N PHE A 57 0.54 4.46 -14.87
CA PHE A 57 -0.23 5.33 -13.97
C PHE A 57 -1.49 4.61 -13.51
N GLY A 58 -2.24 5.24 -12.62
CA GLY A 58 -3.52 4.75 -12.15
C GLY A 58 -4.16 5.73 -11.19
N TYR A 59 -5.28 5.33 -10.62
CA TYR A 59 -5.98 6.06 -9.58
C TYR A 59 -6.40 5.10 -8.46
N ILE A 60 -6.72 5.64 -7.29
CA ILE A 60 -7.20 4.87 -6.15
C ILE A 60 -8.61 5.32 -5.82
N ASP A 61 -9.54 4.37 -5.85
CA ASP A 61 -10.85 4.55 -5.26
C ASP A 61 -10.78 4.18 -3.77
N VAL A 62 -11.39 5.01 -2.94
CA VAL A 62 -11.38 4.88 -1.48
C VAL A 62 -12.77 4.45 -1.00
N TYR A 63 -12.83 3.34 -0.29
CA TYR A 63 -14.05 2.80 0.32
C TYR A 63 -13.83 2.61 1.82
N ASP A 64 -14.92 2.43 2.57
CA ASP A 64 -14.85 2.26 4.03
C ASP A 64 -14.01 1.04 4.45
N ASN A 65 -14.02 -0.02 3.63
CA ASN A 65 -13.41 -1.31 3.94
C ASN A 65 -12.20 -1.66 3.06
N MET A 66 -11.87 -0.83 2.07
CA MET A 66 -10.77 -1.13 1.17
C MET A 66 -10.29 0.09 0.39
N LEU A 67 -9.09 -0.03 -0.18
CA LEU A 67 -8.64 0.81 -1.29
C LEU A 67 -8.55 -0.03 -2.56
N SER A 68 -8.94 0.54 -3.71
CA SER A 68 -8.81 -0.11 -5.01
C SER A 68 -7.90 0.71 -5.91
N LEU A 69 -6.67 0.23 -6.13
CA LEU A 69 -5.80 0.75 -7.17
C LEU A 69 -6.29 0.25 -8.52
N VAL A 70 -6.73 1.15 -9.38
CA VAL A 70 -7.04 0.90 -10.79
C VAL A 70 -5.85 1.38 -11.61
N GLY A 71 -5.05 0.42 -12.10
CA GLY A 71 -3.82 0.70 -12.82
C GLY A 71 -3.96 0.58 -14.33
N THR A 72 -3.09 1.29 -15.06
CA THR A 72 -2.95 1.21 -16.52
C THR A 72 -1.63 0.57 -16.90
N ASP A 73 -1.67 -0.35 -17.85
CA ASP A 73 -0.53 -1.07 -18.42
C ASP A 73 0.38 -1.71 -17.35
N ARG A 74 1.55 -1.12 -17.08
CA ARG A 74 2.52 -1.71 -16.15
C ARG A 74 2.06 -1.67 -14.70
N VAL A 75 1.20 -0.72 -14.34
CA VAL A 75 0.61 -0.68 -13.00
C VAL A 75 -0.54 -1.68 -12.95
N LYS A 76 -0.34 -2.80 -12.26
CA LYS A 76 -1.44 -3.77 -12.02
C LYS A 76 -2.44 -3.20 -11.04
N SER A 77 -3.73 -3.36 -11.35
CA SER A 77 -4.81 -3.08 -10.41
C SER A 77 -4.67 -3.97 -9.17
N THR A 78 -4.99 -3.44 -8.00
CA THR A 78 -4.81 -4.14 -6.72
C THR A 78 -5.84 -3.66 -5.72
N GLY A 79 -6.57 -4.59 -5.11
CA GLY A 79 -7.41 -4.32 -3.95
C GLY A 79 -6.60 -4.45 -2.66
N PHE A 80 -6.76 -3.49 -1.76
CA PHE A 80 -6.20 -3.48 -0.41
C PHE A 80 -7.36 -3.56 0.57
N CYS A 81 -7.77 -4.78 0.93
CA CYS A 81 -8.90 -5.01 1.82
C CYS A 81 -8.47 -4.86 3.28
N PHE A 82 -9.29 -4.20 4.09
CA PHE A 82 -9.03 -4.02 5.51
C PHE A 82 -9.93 -4.99 6.29
N ASP A 83 -9.32 -5.95 6.99
CA ASP A 83 -10.07 -6.86 7.84
C ASP A 83 -10.71 -6.06 8.99
N PHE A 84 -12.02 -6.23 9.13
CA PHE A 84 -12.81 -5.64 10.23
C PHE A 84 -12.64 -6.45 11.53
N GLU A 85 -11.44 -6.81 11.94
CA GLU A 85 -11.26 -7.49 13.23
C GLU A 85 -11.08 -6.47 14.39
N THR A 86 -12.22 -6.20 15.05
CA THR A 86 -12.38 -5.88 16.49
C THR A 86 -11.94 -4.51 17.03
N ASN A 87 -12.49 -3.40 16.52
CA ASN A 87 -12.64 -2.18 17.34
C ASN A 87 -13.97 -2.11 18.12
N ILE A 88 -14.83 -3.14 18.04
CA ILE A 88 -16.13 -3.17 18.73
C ILE A 88 -15.99 -3.36 20.26
N TYR A 89 -14.84 -3.81 20.78
CA TYR A 89 -14.66 -4.06 22.22
C TYR A 89 -13.85 -3.00 23.00
N LYS A 90 -13.43 -1.88 22.39
CA LYS A 90 -12.58 -0.88 23.09
C LYS A 90 -13.25 0.42 23.54
N THR A 91 -14.56 0.58 23.36
CA THR A 91 -15.32 1.72 23.89
C THR A 91 -16.49 1.25 24.75
N SER A 92 -16.20 0.73 25.95
CA SER A 92 -17.12 0.68 27.10
C SER A 92 -16.38 0.25 28.37
N ILE A 93 -15.51 1.13 28.90
CA ILE A 93 -15.24 1.27 30.34
C ILE A 93 -14.45 2.56 30.56
N HIS A 94 -15.17 3.66 30.79
CA HIS A 94 -15.05 4.55 31.95
C HIS A 94 -16.08 5.67 31.85
#